data_AF-A0A7X8EYI1-F1
#
_entry.id   AF-A0A7X8EYI1-F1
#
_cell.length_a   1.000
_cell.length_b   1.000
_cell.length_c   1.000
_cell.angle_alpha   90.00
_cell.angle_beta   90.00
_cell.angle_gamma   90.00
#
_symmetry.space_group_name_H-M   'P 1'
#
loop_
_entity.id
_entity.type
_entity.pdbx_description
1 polymer ?
#
loop_
_entity_poly.entity_id
_entity_poly.type
_entity_poly.pdbx_seq_one_letter_code
_entity_poly.pdbx_strand_id
1 'polypeptide(L)'
;PVQPHFLALQGFSRLLQTISLVQSRINPALRVTAIVMCMFDSRTSLSSEVREDIDQFLRSAQNTNVPWSQALIVPVHIRRNIKLAEAPSYGKTIFEYEPTCNGAIDYMALADWLLTGTVEPLEMPAASRDKSTLEPHLPAESIEPEE
;
A
#
# COMPACT_ATOMS: atom_id res chain seq x y z
N PRO A 1 -4.13 9.50 2.67
CA PRO A 1 -4.30 8.13 2.11
C PRO A 1 -4.94 8.24 0.72
N VAL A 2 -4.45 7.48 -0.26
CA VAL A 2 -4.91 7.48 -1.66
C VAL A 2 -4.97 6.05 -2.16
N GLN A 3 -6.09 5.69 -2.79
CA GLN A 3 -6.22 4.41 -3.49
C GLN A 3 -5.88 4.63 -4.98
N PRO A 4 -4.94 3.87 -5.57
CA PRO A 4 -4.50 4.12 -6.94
C PRO A 4 -5.48 3.53 -7.95
N HIS A 5 -6.55 4.26 -8.24
CA HIS A 5 -7.55 3.91 -9.27
C HIS A 5 -7.71 5.08 -10.23
N PHE A 6 -8.33 4.85 -11.39
CA PHE A 6 -8.42 5.84 -12.48
C PHE A 6 -8.89 7.25 -12.04
N LEU A 7 -9.86 7.34 -11.13
CA LEU A 7 -10.40 8.61 -10.64
C LEU A 7 -9.58 9.26 -9.50
N ALA A 8 -8.54 8.58 -9.03
CA ALA A 8 -7.78 9.01 -7.85
C ALA A 8 -7.08 10.35 -8.07
N LEU A 9 -6.50 10.57 -9.26
CA LEU A 9 -5.73 11.78 -9.55
C LEU A 9 -6.59 13.05 -9.55
N GLN A 10 -7.80 12.98 -10.11
CA GLN A 10 -8.73 14.11 -10.12
C GLN A 10 -9.19 14.47 -8.71
N GLY A 11 -9.57 13.46 -7.91
CA GLY A 11 -9.96 13.66 -6.51
C GLY A 11 -8.79 14.16 -5.66
N PHE A 12 -7.59 13.64 -5.90
CA PHE A 12 -6.36 14.03 -5.23
C PHE A 12 -6.01 15.50 -5.47
N SER A 13 -6.06 15.96 -6.72
CA SER A 13 -5.82 17.37 -7.06
C SER A 13 -6.80 18.32 -6.36
N ARG A 14 -8.10 17.98 -6.34
CA ARG A 14 -9.13 18.78 -5.64
C ARG A 14 -8.91 18.83 -4.12
N LEU A 15 -8.48 17.73 -3.51
CA LEU A 15 -8.13 17.68 -2.10
C LEU A 15 -6.96 18.63 -1.80
N LEU A 16 -5.89 18.58 -2.59
CA LEU A 16 -4.74 19.47 -2.43
C LEU A 16 -5.11 20.95 -2.60
N GLN A 17 -5.98 21.28 -3.56
CA GLN A 17 -6.52 22.63 -3.69
C GLN A 17 -7.25 23.08 -2.43
N THR A 18 -8.04 22.19 -1.83
CA THR A 18 -8.75 22.48 -0.57
C THR A 18 -7.76 22.71 0.57
N ILE A 19 -6.70 21.90 0.67
CA ILE A 19 -5.63 22.08 1.66
C ILE A 19 -4.95 23.44 1.48
N SER A 20 -4.69 23.88 0.24
CA SER A 20 -4.14 25.22 -0.05
C SER A 20 -5.07 26.36 0.39
N LEU A 21 -6.38 26.20 0.18
CA LEU A 21 -7.37 27.17 0.65
C LEU A 21 -7.44 27.23 2.19
N VAL A 22 -7.39 26.07 2.86
CA VAL A 22 -7.37 26.01 4.33
C VAL A 22 -6.07 26.62 4.86
N GLN A 23 -4.93 26.33 4.24
CA GLN A 23 -3.65 26.89 4.65
C GLN A 23 -3.65 28.42 4.54
N SER A 24 -4.12 28.97 3.42
CA SER A 24 -4.11 30.42 3.18
C SER A 24 -5.10 31.20 4.03
N ARG A 25 -6.19 30.58 4.50
CA ARG A 25 -7.27 31.29 5.23
C ARG A 25 -7.37 30.97 6.71
N ILE A 26 -7.01 29.75 7.13
CA ILE A 26 -7.34 29.22 8.46
C ILE A 26 -6.08 28.80 9.21
N ASN A 27 -5.19 28.04 8.56
CA ASN A 27 -4.00 27.49 9.21
C ASN A 27 -2.74 27.65 8.35
N PRO A 28 -2.04 28.80 8.41
CA PRO A 28 -0.81 29.04 7.63
C PRO A 28 0.31 28.03 7.87
N ALA A 29 0.29 27.33 9.00
CA ALA A 29 1.26 26.28 9.34
C ALA A 29 0.92 24.91 8.73
N LEU A 30 -0.27 24.73 8.13
CA LEU A 30 -0.69 23.46 7.54
C LEU A 30 0.28 23.04 6.42
N ARG A 31 0.78 21.80 6.51
CA ARG A 31 1.63 21.16 5.50
C ARG A 31 1.14 19.74 5.27
N VAL A 32 1.38 19.22 4.07
CA VAL A 32 1.20 17.82 3.72
C VAL A 32 2.54 17.13 3.92
N THR A 33 2.61 16.22 4.90
CA THR A 33 3.85 15.50 5.20
C THR A 33 4.10 14.38 4.20
N ALA A 34 3.09 13.55 3.94
CA ALA A 34 3.23 12.39 3.08
C ALA A 34 1.91 11.89 2.51
N ILE A 35 2.01 11.05 1.48
CA ILE A 35 0.90 10.34 0.84
C ILE A 35 1.06 8.84 1.10
N VAL A 36 0.01 8.22 1.63
CA VAL A 36 -0.06 6.77 1.86
C VAL A 36 -0.86 6.11 0.75
N MET A 37 -0.26 5.15 0.05
CA MET A 37 -0.97 4.32 -0.93
C MET A 37 -1.74 3.21 -0.21
N CYS A 38 -3.05 3.16 -0.45
CA CYS A 38 -3.95 2.21 0.19
C CYS A 38 -4.57 1.25 -0.83
N MET A 39 -4.90 0.04 -0.37
CA MET A 39 -5.45 -1.04 -1.21
C MET A 39 -4.59 -1.31 -2.45
N PHE A 40 -3.26 -1.17 -2.31
CA PHE A 40 -2.31 -1.28 -3.41
C PHE A 40 -2.25 -2.74 -3.91
N ASP A 41 -2.27 -2.92 -5.24
CA ASP A 41 -2.09 -4.22 -5.88
C ASP A 41 -0.92 -4.15 -6.88
N SER A 42 0.23 -4.69 -6.47
CA SER A 42 1.47 -4.69 -7.26
C SER A 42 1.39 -5.51 -8.54
N ARG A 43 0.33 -6.30 -8.74
CA ARG A 43 0.11 -7.08 -9.97
C ARG A 43 -0.55 -6.26 -11.07
N THR A 44 -1.04 -5.07 -10.74
CA THR A 44 -1.75 -4.19 -11.69
C THR A 44 -0.83 -3.07 -12.16
N SER A 45 -0.73 -2.86 -13.48
CA SER A 45 0.07 -1.74 -14.02
C SER A 45 -0.51 -0.41 -13.57
N LEU A 46 -1.84 -0.29 -13.53
CA LEU A 46 -2.55 0.91 -13.08
C LEU A 46 -2.11 1.38 -11.69
N SER A 47 -1.89 0.47 -10.73
CA SER A 47 -1.45 0.87 -9.39
C SER A 47 -0.07 1.55 -9.42
N SER A 48 0.83 1.02 -10.25
CA SER A 48 2.18 1.55 -10.44
C SER A 48 2.19 2.85 -11.25
N GLU A 49 1.38 2.93 -12.31
CA GLU A 49 1.22 4.13 -13.13
C GLU A 49 0.70 5.31 -12.30
N VAL A 50 -0.38 5.11 -11.53
CA VAL A 50 -0.93 6.16 -10.66
C VAL A 50 0.06 6.58 -9.57
N ARG A 51 0.85 5.64 -9.03
CA ARG A 51 1.91 5.97 -8.07
C ARG A 51 2.96 6.89 -8.69
N GLU A 52 3.38 6.58 -9.91
CA GLU A 52 4.38 7.36 -10.65
C GLU A 52 3.85 8.76 -10.99
N ASP A 53 2.60 8.88 -11.43
CA ASP A 53 1.96 10.17 -11.70
C ASP A 53 1.90 11.07 -10.46
N ILE A 54 1.56 10.49 -9.30
CA ILE A 54 1.56 11.21 -8.01
C ILE A 54 2.98 11.63 -7.65
N ASP A 55 3.98 10.76 -7.83
CA ASP A 55 5.37 11.05 -7.51
C ASP A 55 5.91 12.19 -8.40
N GLN A 56 5.63 12.15 -9.71
CA GLN A 56 5.98 13.21 -10.65
C GLN A 56 5.29 14.53 -10.29
N PHE A 57 4.01 14.49 -9.95
CA PHE A 57 3.27 15.66 -9.49
C PHE A 57 3.91 16.28 -8.24
N LEU A 58 4.25 15.47 -7.23
CA LEU A 58 4.92 15.94 -6.01
C LEU A 58 6.29 16.54 -6.30
N ARG A 59 7.08 15.90 -7.17
CA ARG A 59 8.38 16.42 -7.61
C ARG A 59 8.24 17.77 -8.31
N SER A 60 7.22 17.95 -9.15
CA SER A 60 6.96 19.22 -9.83
C SER A 60 6.60 20.37 -8.88
N ALA A 61 6.08 20.05 -7.69
CA ALA A 61 5.73 21.01 -6.66
C ALA A 61 6.92 21.36 -5.74
N GLN A 62 8.05 20.67 -5.86
CA GLN A 62 9.26 21.01 -5.11
C GLN A 62 9.70 22.43 -5.47
N ASN A 63 10.17 23.18 -4.47
CA ASN A 63 10.55 24.61 -4.60
C ASN A 63 9.40 25.58 -4.87
N THR A 64 8.13 25.15 -4.73
CA THR A 64 6.98 26.05 -4.75
C THR A 64 6.47 26.33 -3.33
N ASN A 65 5.59 27.33 -3.17
CA ASN A 65 5.01 27.69 -1.88
C ASN A 65 3.67 26.97 -1.58
N VAL A 66 3.43 25.82 -2.20
CA VAL A 66 2.22 25.02 -1.93
C VAL A 66 2.40 24.17 -0.68
N PRO A 67 1.32 23.80 0.04
CA PRO A 67 1.43 23.06 1.30
C PRO A 67 2.03 21.66 1.18
N TRP A 68 2.16 21.11 -0.03
CA TRP A 68 2.74 19.80 -0.33
C TRP A 68 4.12 19.87 -1.00
N SER A 69 4.80 21.01 -0.97
CA SER A 69 6.11 21.19 -1.62
C SER A 69 7.22 20.27 -1.08
N GLN A 70 7.05 19.75 0.13
CA GLN A 70 7.95 18.79 0.79
C GLN A 70 7.30 17.41 0.97
N ALA A 71 6.11 17.19 0.41
CA ALA A 71 5.41 15.92 0.55
C ALA A 71 6.09 14.84 -0.28
N LEU A 72 6.01 13.60 0.19
CA LEU A 72 6.52 12.41 -0.48
C LEU A 72 5.52 11.26 -0.40
N ILE A 73 5.64 10.27 -1.28
CA ILE A 73 4.90 9.01 -1.13
C ILE A 73 5.64 8.16 -0.12
N VAL A 74 4.96 7.70 0.93
CA VAL A 74 5.59 6.82 1.92
C VAL A 74 6.09 5.55 1.23
N PRO A 75 7.24 5.02 1.64
CA PRO A 75 7.81 3.80 1.06
C PRO A 75 6.95 2.54 1.32
N VAL A 76 6.06 2.58 2.31
CA VAL A 76 5.19 1.48 2.70
C VAL A 76 3.81 1.61 2.05
N HIS A 77 3.35 0.57 1.36
CA HIS A 77 1.99 0.54 0.81
C HIS A 77 1.09 -0.36 1.66
N ILE A 78 -0.15 0.05 1.90
CA ILE A 78 -1.15 -0.82 2.52
C ILE A 78 -1.73 -1.72 1.43
N ARG A 79 -1.37 -3.00 1.45
CA ARG A 79 -1.82 -3.98 0.46
C ARG A 79 -3.30 -4.26 0.60
N ARG A 80 -3.95 -4.61 -0.51
CA ARG A 80 -5.33 -5.13 -0.46
C ARG A 80 -5.35 -6.41 0.37
N ASN A 81 -6.14 -6.42 1.45
CA ASN A 81 -6.21 -7.53 2.38
C ASN A 81 -7.65 -7.74 2.87
N ILE A 82 -8.14 -8.99 2.82
CA ILE A 82 -9.51 -9.34 3.21
C ILE A 82 -9.71 -9.19 4.73
N LYS A 83 -8.71 -9.57 5.54
CA LYS A 83 -8.76 -9.45 7.01
C LYS A 83 -8.89 -8.01 7.48
N LEU A 84 -8.29 -7.06 6.74
CA LEU A 84 -8.51 -5.62 6.99
C LEU A 84 -9.97 -5.19 6.79
N ALA A 85 -10.67 -5.77 5.82
CA ALA A 85 -12.09 -5.48 5.58
C ALA A 85 -13.01 -6.19 6.57
N GLU A 86 -12.61 -7.34 7.10
CA GLU A 86 -13.39 -8.11 8.09
C GLU A 86 -13.32 -7.51 9.49
N ALA A 87 -12.15 -7.04 9.94
CA ALA A 87 -11.91 -6.60 11.32
C ALA A 87 -12.96 -5.60 11.88
N PRO A 88 -13.41 -4.57 11.13
CA PRO A 88 -14.43 -3.63 11.60
C PRO A 88 -15.77 -4.31 11.97
N SER A 89 -16.18 -5.34 11.23
CA SER A 89 -17.43 -6.09 11.51
C SER A 89 -17.38 -6.84 12.83
N TYR A 90 -16.19 -7.12 13.36
CA TYR A 90 -15.97 -7.73 14.67
C TYR A 90 -15.67 -6.70 15.77
N GLY A 91 -15.70 -5.40 15.45
CA GLY A 91 -15.38 -4.33 16.40
C GLY A 91 -13.93 -4.36 16.90
N LYS A 92 -13.01 -4.95 16.14
CA LYS A 92 -11.60 -5.11 16.49
C LYS A 92 -10.72 -4.32 15.54
N THR A 93 -9.58 -3.83 16.04
CA THR A 93 -8.49 -3.35 15.19
C THR A 93 -7.89 -4.52 14.40
N ILE A 94 -7.12 -4.23 13.34
CA ILE A 94 -6.45 -5.30 12.60
C ILE A 94 -5.44 -6.06 13.46
N PHE A 95 -4.82 -5.39 14.43
CA PHE A 95 -3.86 -5.98 15.36
C PHE A 95 -4.52 -6.95 16.35
N GLU A 96 -5.78 -6.70 16.72
CA GLU A 96 -6.54 -7.60 17.60
C GLU A 96 -7.28 -8.72 16.83
N TYR A 97 -7.64 -8.46 15.57
CA TYR A 97 -8.39 -9.40 14.74
C TYR A 97 -7.46 -10.45 14.12
N GLU A 98 -6.40 -10.00 13.43
CA GLU A 98 -5.44 -10.88 12.76
C GLU A 98 -4.06 -10.18 12.69
N PRO A 99 -3.24 -10.24 13.75
CA PRO A 99 -1.97 -9.53 13.84
C PRO A 99 -0.92 -10.02 12.84
N THR A 100 -1.07 -11.24 12.31
CA THR A 100 -0.07 -11.85 11.40
C THR A 100 -0.38 -11.58 9.93
N CYS A 101 -1.53 -11.00 9.60
CA CYS A 101 -1.86 -10.73 8.19
C CYS A 101 -1.02 -9.59 7.61
N ASN A 102 -0.89 -9.61 6.28
CA ASN A 102 -0.24 -8.55 5.52
C ASN A 102 -0.72 -7.14 5.90
N GLY A 103 -2.01 -6.95 6.18
CA GLY A 103 -2.56 -5.65 6.56
C GLY A 103 -2.03 -5.13 7.91
N ALA A 104 -1.96 -5.99 8.93
CA ALA A 104 -1.39 -5.63 10.23
C ALA A 104 0.11 -5.26 10.08
N ILE A 105 0.86 -6.07 9.34
CA ILE A 105 2.27 -5.84 9.05
C ILE A 105 2.47 -4.50 8.33
N ASP A 106 1.67 -4.21 7.30
CA ASP A 106 1.78 -2.96 6.53
C ASP A 106 1.47 -1.73 7.39
N TYR A 107 0.47 -1.80 8.27
CA TYR A 107 0.15 -0.71 9.19
C TYR A 107 1.21 -0.51 10.26
N MET A 108 1.84 -1.59 10.75
CA MET A 108 2.96 -1.47 11.68
C MET A 108 4.15 -0.77 11.02
N ALA A 109 4.55 -1.20 9.81
CA ALA A 109 5.62 -0.56 9.05
C ALA A 109 5.31 0.93 8.76
N LEU A 110 4.04 1.26 8.48
CA LEU A 110 3.63 2.65 8.30
C LEU A 110 3.75 3.46 9.62
N ALA A 111 3.34 2.87 10.75
CA ALA A 111 3.46 3.52 12.05
C ALA A 111 4.93 3.78 12.41
N ASP A 112 5.80 2.80 12.20
CA ASP A 112 7.25 2.94 12.41
C ASP A 112 7.81 4.06 11.54
N TRP A 113 7.48 4.08 10.25
CA TRP A 113 7.93 5.13 9.33
C TRP A 113 7.46 6.53 9.75
N LEU A 114 6.22 6.66 10.26
CA LEU A 114 5.70 7.94 10.74
C LEU A 114 6.44 8.44 11.98
N LEU A 115 6.95 7.54 12.82
CA LEU A 115 7.67 7.88 14.05
C LEU A 115 9.14 8.20 13.80
N THR A 116 9.80 7.47 12.90
CA THR A 116 11.27 7.55 12.72
C THR A 116 11.69 8.25 11.44
N GLY A 117 10.80 8.33 10.44
CA GLY A 117 11.14 8.73 9.07
C GLY A 117 11.90 7.65 8.28
N THR A 118 12.13 6.48 8.87
CA THR A 118 12.82 5.33 8.24
C THR A 118 11.92 4.10 8.24
N VAL A 119 12.09 3.22 7.25
CA VAL A 119 11.49 1.89 7.31
C VAL A 119 12.59 0.96 7.79
N GLU A 120 12.51 0.45 9.02
CA GLU A 120 13.28 -0.73 9.37
C GLU A 120 12.67 -1.93 8.64
N PRO A 121 13.48 -2.84 8.08
CA PRO A 121 12.94 -4.07 7.53
C PRO A 121 12.24 -4.83 8.65
N LEU A 122 10.91 -4.90 8.62
CA LEU A 122 10.18 -5.79 9.50
C LEU A 122 10.67 -7.21 9.20
N GLU A 123 11.42 -7.82 10.12
CA GLU A 123 11.72 -9.24 10.07
C GLU A 123 10.39 -9.98 10.04
N MET A 124 10.00 -10.43 8.85
CA MET A 124 8.82 -11.25 8.70
C MET A 124 9.08 -12.56 9.46
N PRO A 125 8.18 -13.00 10.36
CA PRO A 125 8.14 -14.42 10.70
C PRO A 125 8.00 -15.15 9.37
N ALA A 126 8.98 -15.98 9.04
CA ALA A 126 8.99 -16.74 7.80
C ALA A 126 7.62 -17.41 7.68
N ALA A 127 6.83 -17.02 6.67
CA ALA A 127 5.61 -17.72 6.35
C ALA A 127 5.99 -19.21 6.22
N SER A 128 5.45 -20.05 7.10
CA SER A 128 5.65 -21.48 7.05
C SER A 128 5.09 -21.97 5.72
N ARG A 129 5.96 -22.04 4.71
CA ARG A 129 5.67 -22.76 3.47
C ARG A 129 5.74 -24.23 3.85
N ASP A 130 4.63 -24.76 4.36
CA ASP A 130 4.41 -26.19 4.33
C ASP A 130 4.34 -26.60 2.85
N LYS A 131 5.45 -27.17 2.36
CA LYS A 131 5.57 -27.74 1.02
C LYS A 131 5.20 -29.22 1.04
N SER A 132 4.22 -29.64 1.84
CA SER A 132 3.66 -30.98 1.73
C SER A 132 2.44 -30.97 0.81
N THR A 133 2.49 -31.87 -0.17
CA THR A 133 1.41 -32.21 -1.12
C THR A 133 1.37 -31.39 -2.40
N LEU A 134 2.17 -31.82 -3.37
CA LEU A 134 1.72 -32.12 -4.75
C LEU A 134 2.91 -32.80 -5.45
N GLU A 135 3.10 -34.10 -5.18
CA GLU A 135 3.92 -34.94 -6.06
C GLU A 135 3.12 -35.20 -7.34
N PRO A 136 3.73 -35.03 -8.53
CA PRO A 136 3.08 -35.40 -9.79
C PRO A 136 3.12 -36.93 -9.94
N HIS A 137 1.97 -37.58 -9.81
CA HIS A 137 1.83 -38.98 -10.16
C HIS A 137 1.83 -39.12 -11.70
N LEU A 138 2.98 -39.45 -12.29
CA LEU A 138 3.01 -40.08 -13.61
C LEU A 138 2.55 -41.53 -13.46
N PRO A 139 1.63 -42.04 -14.29
CA PRO A 139 1.53 -43.47 -14.52
C PRO A 139 2.55 -43.87 -15.60
N ALA A 140 3.49 -44.73 -15.21
CA ALA A 140 4.24 -45.57 -16.13
C ALA A 140 3.59 -46.96 -16.10
N GLU A 141 3.27 -47.50 -17.27
CA GLU A 141 3.08 -48.93 -17.64
C GLU A 141 2.34 -48.92 -18.99
N SER A 142 2.60 -49.71 -20.02
CA SER A 142 3.64 -50.69 -20.32
C SER A 142 3.58 -50.92 -21.83
N ILE A 143 4.73 -51.23 -22.43
CA ILE A 143 4.86 -51.69 -23.81
C ILE A 143 4.38 -53.14 -23.88
N GLU A 144 3.52 -53.48 -24.82
CA GLU A 144 3.45 -54.83 -25.39
C GLU A 144 3.58 -54.76 -26.93
N PRO A 145 4.37 -55.64 -27.56
CA PRO A 145 4.42 -55.79 -29.01
C PRO A 145 3.46 -56.91 -29.45
N GLU A 146 2.76 -56.72 -30.56
CA GLU A 146 2.16 -57.84 -31.31
C GLU A 146 2.52 -57.75 -32.79
N GLU A 147 2.65 -58.95 -33.36
CA GLU A 147 3.22 -59.36 -34.66
C GLU A 147 2.54 -58.80 -35.91
#